data_AF-A0A3P8XX21-F1
#
_entry.id   AF-A0A3P8XX21-F1
#
_cell.length_a   1.000
_cell.length_b   1.000
_cell.length_c   1.000
_cell.angle_alpha   90.00
_cell.angle_beta   90.00
_cell.angle_gamma   90.00
#
_symmetry.space_group_name_H-M   'P 1'
#
loop_
_entity.id
_entity.type
_entity.pdbx_description
1 polymer ?
#
loop_
_entity_poly.entity_id
_entity_poly.type
_entity_poly.pdbx_seq_one_letter_code
_entity_poly.pdbx_strand_id
1 'polypeptide(L)'
;MCRRSLATCFSYLNALFKMCNCALVAPLFVPGVLRVSGMEVFTSSEVEAVNGTDVRLKCTFKSEHPVSQSSAVVSWNFRPLAQGAEESVFYYQEKAYPPTEGRFKGHVAWSGDILRQDASIVLKDVLFAFNGTYTCQVRNLPDVHGINGEVVLKVLNKASVSEMGLLAAAIGGAIVVGLLLLAVFLVVRHCRRNNMEDLEQDEREMPETRELREGALQSKAIQENELKFNLMQEKELQAVENN
;
A
#
# COMPACT_ATOMS: atom_id res chain seq x y z
N MET A 1 -52.37 83.81 -18.01
CA MET A 1 -52.17 82.35 -17.80
C MET A 1 -51.51 81.83 -19.07
N CYS A 2 -50.22 81.47 -19.11
CA CYS A 2 -49.82 80.08 -18.93
C CYS A 2 -48.29 80.03 -18.69
N ARG A 3 -47.88 80.16 -17.43
CA ARG A 3 -46.49 80.10 -16.96
C ARG A 3 -46.15 78.67 -16.54
N ARG A 4 -46.30 77.69 -17.46
CA ARG A 4 -46.16 76.26 -17.15
C ARG A 4 -45.31 75.41 -18.12
N SER A 5 -44.54 76.02 -19.04
CA SER A 5 -43.81 75.24 -20.07
C SER A 5 -42.27 75.26 -19.97
N LEU A 6 -41.67 75.63 -18.84
CA LEU A 6 -40.20 75.66 -18.66
C LEU A 6 -39.67 74.81 -17.49
N ALA A 7 -40.54 74.32 -16.60
CA ALA A 7 -40.13 73.58 -15.40
C ALA A 7 -39.82 72.09 -15.65
N THR A 8 -40.24 71.53 -16.78
CA THR A 8 -40.07 70.10 -17.11
C THR A 8 -38.78 69.76 -17.85
N CYS A 9 -38.07 70.75 -18.42
CA CYS A 9 -36.78 70.52 -19.09
C CYS A 9 -35.60 70.56 -18.09
N PHE A 10 -35.69 71.37 -17.03
CA PHE A 10 -34.64 71.52 -16.01
C PHE A 10 -34.53 70.33 -15.04
N SER A 11 -35.58 69.52 -14.92
CA SER A 11 -35.62 68.34 -14.07
C SER A 11 -34.98 67.10 -14.71
N TYR A 12 -34.96 67.00 -16.06
CA TYR A 12 -34.30 65.87 -16.75
C TYR A 12 -32.78 66.04 -16.87
N LEU A 13 -32.26 67.27 -17.08
CA LEU A 13 -30.81 67.50 -17.12
C LEU A 13 -30.11 67.25 -15.77
N ASN A 14 -30.78 67.59 -14.65
CA ASN A 14 -30.26 67.35 -13.30
C ASN A 14 -30.30 65.86 -12.89
N ALA A 15 -31.15 65.04 -13.50
CA ALA A 15 -31.19 63.59 -13.25
C ALA A 15 -30.00 62.87 -13.92
N LEU A 16 -29.58 63.31 -15.11
CA LEU A 16 -28.43 62.72 -15.81
C LEU A 16 -27.09 63.08 -15.16
N PHE A 17 -26.95 64.29 -14.60
CA PHE A 17 -25.71 64.71 -13.93
C PHE A 17 -25.51 64.03 -12.57
N LYS A 18 -26.59 63.62 -11.90
CA LYS A 18 -26.53 62.95 -10.59
C LYS A 18 -26.33 61.43 -10.67
N MET A 19 -26.64 60.83 -11.82
CA MET A 19 -26.37 59.41 -12.12
C MET A 19 -24.92 59.12 -12.55
N CYS A 20 -24.17 60.14 -12.99
CA CYS A 20 -22.79 59.97 -13.44
C CYS A 20 -21.76 60.03 -12.28
N ASN A 21 -22.11 60.65 -11.13
CA ASN A 21 -21.17 60.88 -10.03
C ASN A 21 -21.22 59.85 -8.90
N CYS A 22 -22.03 58.78 -9.02
CA CYS A 22 -21.95 57.61 -8.13
C CYS A 22 -21.06 56.48 -8.72
N ALA A 23 -20.60 56.61 -9.96
CA ALA A 23 -19.85 55.56 -10.65
C ALA A 23 -18.32 55.65 -10.48
N LEU A 24 -17.78 56.68 -9.81
CA LEU A 24 -16.33 56.94 -9.77
C LEU A 24 -15.66 56.89 -8.39
N VAL A 25 -16.38 56.52 -7.33
CA VAL A 25 -15.76 56.28 -6.01
C VAL A 25 -16.47 55.15 -5.27
N ALA A 26 -16.48 53.96 -5.87
CA ALA A 26 -16.60 52.75 -5.07
C ALA A 26 -15.20 52.48 -4.50
N PRO A 27 -14.93 52.70 -3.20
CA PRO A 27 -13.69 52.19 -2.63
C PRO A 27 -13.70 50.68 -2.87
N LEU A 28 -12.64 50.17 -3.49
CA LEU A 28 -12.33 48.74 -3.53
C LEU A 28 -12.11 48.28 -2.08
N PHE A 29 -13.20 48.03 -1.36
CA PHE A 29 -13.18 47.16 -0.20
C PHE A 29 -12.93 45.76 -0.76
N VAL A 30 -11.66 45.45 -0.99
CA VAL A 30 -11.21 44.06 -0.99
C VAL A 30 -11.29 43.68 0.50
N PRO A 31 -12.27 42.87 0.95
CA PRO A 31 -12.15 42.28 2.28
C PRO A 31 -10.87 41.46 2.26
N GLY A 32 -9.83 41.97 2.90
CA GLY A 32 -8.60 41.22 3.13
C GLY A 32 -8.99 40.01 3.97
N VAL A 33 -9.19 38.87 3.32
CA VAL A 33 -9.31 37.59 4.01
C VAL A 33 -7.92 37.30 4.53
N LEU A 34 -7.65 37.70 5.76
CA LEU A 34 -6.49 37.21 6.50
C LEU A 34 -6.67 35.69 6.58
N ARG A 35 -5.84 34.96 5.83
CA ARG A 35 -5.69 33.52 5.98
C ARG A 35 -5.07 33.29 7.35
N VAL A 36 -5.91 33.07 8.36
CA VAL A 36 -5.46 32.54 9.64
C VAL A 36 -5.44 31.02 9.47
N SER A 37 -4.25 30.42 9.33
CA SER A 37 -4.13 28.98 9.51
C SER A 37 -3.89 28.74 10.99
N GLY A 38 -4.71 27.90 11.59
CA GLY A 38 -4.52 27.47 12.98
C GLY A 38 -3.55 26.31 13.09
N MET A 39 -3.24 25.94 14.33
CA MET A 39 -2.49 24.74 14.68
C MET A 39 -3.18 23.49 14.11
N GLU A 40 -2.45 22.73 13.30
CA GLU A 40 -2.90 21.44 12.78
C GLU A 40 -2.25 20.31 13.57
N VAL A 41 -3.05 19.41 14.13
CA VAL A 41 -2.56 18.24 14.87
C VAL A 41 -2.92 16.97 14.11
N PHE A 42 -1.93 16.09 13.94
CA PHE A 42 -2.03 14.83 13.21
C PHE A 42 -1.78 13.66 14.16
N THR A 43 -2.78 12.80 14.30
CA THR A 43 -2.74 11.58 15.11
C THR A 43 -3.22 10.38 14.29
N SER A 44 -2.92 9.17 14.77
CA SER A 44 -3.62 7.97 14.30
C SER A 44 -5.05 7.98 14.82
N SER A 45 -6.02 7.56 14.00
CA SER A 45 -7.42 7.45 14.44
C SER A 45 -7.59 6.36 15.50
N GLU A 46 -6.90 5.24 15.32
CA GLU A 46 -6.98 4.07 16.18
C GLU A 46 -5.62 3.38 16.26
N VAL A 47 -5.32 2.85 17.44
CA VAL A 47 -4.09 2.12 17.76
C VAL A 47 -4.47 0.89 18.57
N GLU A 48 -3.96 -0.28 18.16
CA GLU A 48 -4.12 -1.52 18.92
C GLU A 48 -2.81 -1.85 19.65
N ALA A 49 -2.93 -2.28 20.90
CA ALA A 49 -1.79 -2.71 21.71
C ALA A 49 -2.15 -3.96 22.49
N VAL A 50 -1.16 -4.82 22.76
CA VAL A 50 -1.39 -6.04 23.54
C VAL A 50 -1.14 -5.75 25.01
N ASN A 51 -1.96 -6.31 25.91
CA ASN A 51 -1.76 -6.11 27.34
C ASN A 51 -0.34 -6.52 27.79
N GLY A 52 0.34 -5.60 28.48
CA GLY A 52 1.71 -5.73 28.96
C GLY A 52 2.79 -5.41 27.93
N THR A 53 2.45 -4.78 26.79
CA THR A 53 3.44 -4.25 25.83
C THR A 53 3.50 -2.73 25.87
N ASP A 54 4.52 -2.15 25.26
CA ASP A 54 4.63 -0.71 25.07
C ASP A 54 3.96 -0.30 23.76
N VAL A 55 3.33 0.87 23.74
CA VAL A 55 2.74 1.45 22.53
C VAL A 55 3.02 2.94 22.45
N ARG A 56 3.34 3.41 21.23
CA ARG A 56 3.56 4.83 20.96
C ARG A 56 2.29 5.47 20.42
N LEU A 57 1.78 6.47 21.12
CA LEU A 57 0.70 7.33 20.63
C LEU A 57 1.31 8.49 19.84
N LYS A 58 1.21 8.39 18.51
CA LYS A 58 1.78 9.38 17.60
C LYS A 58 0.93 10.66 17.61
N CYS A 59 1.56 11.79 17.89
CA CYS A 59 0.99 13.12 17.72
C CYS A 59 2.05 14.03 17.11
N THR A 60 1.82 14.48 15.89
CA THR A 60 2.67 15.48 15.22
C THR A 60 1.85 16.71 14.95
N PHE A 61 2.46 17.89 14.94
CA PHE A 61 1.73 19.12 14.72
C PHE A 61 2.40 19.97 13.64
N LYS A 62 1.65 20.96 13.16
CA LYS A 62 2.15 21.97 12.24
C LYS A 62 1.69 23.33 12.72
N SER A 63 2.65 24.23 12.92
CA SER A 63 2.41 25.63 13.30
C SER A 63 3.00 26.58 12.26
N GLU A 64 2.33 27.70 12.03
CA GLU A 64 2.85 28.77 11.17
C GLU A 64 3.92 29.63 11.86
N HIS A 65 3.93 29.60 13.20
CA HIS A 65 4.85 30.38 14.01
C HIS A 65 6.08 29.55 14.37
N PRO A 66 7.26 30.18 14.52
CA PRO A 66 8.46 29.47 14.96
C PRO A 66 8.22 28.67 16.25
N VAL A 67 8.60 27.40 16.23
CA VAL A 67 8.41 26.48 17.37
C VAL A 67 9.72 26.40 18.15
N SER A 68 9.61 26.56 19.47
CA SER A 68 10.71 26.40 20.42
C SER A 68 10.24 25.59 21.63
N GLN A 69 11.17 25.11 22.44
CA GLN A 69 10.86 24.33 23.65
C GLN A 69 10.03 25.12 24.67
N SER A 70 10.20 26.45 24.72
CA SER A 70 9.48 27.35 25.64
C SER A 70 8.18 27.91 25.07
N SER A 71 8.03 27.97 23.75
CA SER A 71 6.80 28.47 23.12
C SER A 71 5.72 27.40 22.99
N ALA A 72 6.11 26.12 22.91
CA ALA A 72 5.20 25.00 22.75
C ALA A 72 4.79 24.37 24.10
N VAL A 73 3.49 24.17 24.27
CA VAL A 73 2.88 23.45 25.38
C VAL A 73 2.09 22.28 24.83
N VAL A 74 2.27 21.10 25.41
CA VAL A 74 1.54 19.88 25.03
C VAL A 74 0.82 19.33 26.24
N SER A 75 -0.45 18.97 26.07
CA SER A 75 -1.22 18.21 27.05
C SER A 75 -1.82 16.98 26.41
N TRP A 76 -1.60 15.83 27.05
CA TRP A 76 -2.32 14.60 26.75
C TRP A 76 -3.34 14.33 27.84
N ASN A 77 -4.57 14.09 27.43
CA ASN A 77 -5.65 13.69 28.30
C ASN A 77 -6.24 12.36 27.85
N PHE A 78 -6.90 11.67 28.77
CA PHE A 78 -7.55 10.39 28.57
C PHE A 78 -9.02 10.48 28.93
N ARG A 79 -9.86 9.92 28.07
CA ARG A 79 -11.28 9.71 28.31
C ARG A 79 -11.58 8.22 28.26
N PRO A 80 -12.14 7.63 29.33
CA PRO A 80 -12.51 6.22 29.34
C PRO A 80 -13.65 5.92 28.35
N LEU A 81 -13.76 4.66 27.92
CA LEU A 81 -14.86 4.18 27.06
C LEU A 81 -16.22 4.26 27.74
N ALA A 82 -16.26 4.03 29.05
CA ALA A 82 -17.46 4.22 29.86
C ALA A 82 -17.66 5.71 30.19
N GLN A 83 -18.86 6.10 30.64
CA GLN A 83 -19.05 7.46 31.16
C GLN A 83 -18.13 7.69 32.36
N GLY A 84 -17.19 8.61 32.20
CA GLY A 84 -16.19 8.96 33.21
C GLY A 84 -15.58 10.33 32.94
N ALA A 85 -14.90 10.86 33.94
CA ALA A 85 -14.19 12.14 33.84
C ALA A 85 -12.93 12.00 32.97
N GLU A 86 -12.53 13.10 32.36
CA GLU A 86 -11.25 13.21 31.66
C GLU A 86 -10.10 13.21 32.70
N GLU A 87 -9.05 12.42 32.43
CA GLU A 87 -7.86 12.29 33.28
C GLU A 87 -6.63 12.84 32.55
N SER A 88 -5.73 13.53 33.26
CA SER A 88 -4.46 13.97 32.66
C SER A 88 -3.48 12.79 32.53
N VAL A 89 -2.89 12.63 31.33
CA VAL A 89 -1.96 11.55 31.01
C VAL A 89 -0.52 12.06 30.96
N PHE A 90 -0.30 13.25 30.43
CA PHE A 90 1.03 13.82 30.28
C PHE A 90 0.97 15.32 30.04
N TYR A 91 1.98 16.05 30.51
CA TYR A 91 2.14 17.47 30.23
C TYR A 91 3.57 17.80 29.84
N TYR A 92 3.76 18.69 28.86
CA TYR A 92 5.06 19.23 28.47
C TYR A 92 5.00 20.76 28.42
N GLN A 93 5.98 21.38 29.06
CA GLN A 93 6.26 22.81 28.96
C GLN A 93 7.74 23.03 29.30
N GLU A 94 8.58 23.29 28.29
CA GLU A 94 10.06 23.31 28.36
C GLU A 94 10.70 21.96 28.71
N LYS A 95 10.06 21.20 29.61
CA LYS A 95 10.42 19.86 30.03
C LYS A 95 9.18 18.98 30.15
N ALA A 96 9.44 17.67 30.21
CA ALA A 96 8.46 16.63 30.43
C ALA A 96 7.96 16.61 31.89
N TYR A 97 6.64 16.55 32.06
CA TYR A 97 5.96 16.34 33.34
C TYR A 97 5.08 15.09 33.25
N PRO A 98 5.63 13.90 33.55
CA PRO A 98 4.84 12.69 33.65
C PRO A 98 3.90 12.72 34.86
N PRO A 99 2.82 11.93 34.85
CA PRO A 99 1.87 11.87 35.95
C PRO A 99 2.51 11.27 37.21
N THR A 100 2.28 11.92 38.35
CA THR A 100 2.83 11.53 39.66
C THR A 100 1.89 10.64 40.46
N GLU A 101 0.62 10.55 40.05
CA GLU A 101 -0.46 9.82 40.69
C GLU A 101 -1.43 9.25 39.65
N GLY A 102 -2.42 8.50 40.15
CA GLY A 102 -3.41 7.84 39.30
C GLY A 102 -2.84 6.67 38.50
N ARG A 103 -3.66 6.20 37.57
CA ARG A 103 -3.44 4.96 36.78
C ARG A 103 -2.28 5.03 35.79
N PHE A 104 -1.90 6.23 35.36
CA PHE A 104 -0.85 6.45 34.36
C PHE A 104 0.54 6.63 34.98
N LYS A 105 0.63 6.73 36.32
CA LYS A 105 1.88 6.89 37.04
C LYS A 105 2.87 5.78 36.69
N GLY A 106 4.05 6.16 36.22
CA GLY A 106 5.12 5.22 35.84
C GLY A 106 4.92 4.52 34.49
N HIS A 107 3.77 4.71 33.84
CA HIS A 107 3.41 4.08 32.58
C HIS A 107 3.47 5.03 31.38
N VAL A 108 3.89 6.29 31.54
CA VAL A 108 3.94 7.25 30.43
C VAL A 108 5.33 7.85 30.32
N ALA A 109 5.87 7.86 29.10
CA ALA A 109 7.15 8.47 28.78
C ALA A 109 7.04 9.40 27.56
N TRP A 110 7.79 10.49 27.59
CA TRP A 110 7.95 11.38 26.44
C TRP A 110 8.71 10.66 25.33
N SER A 111 8.20 10.76 24.09
CA SER A 111 8.87 10.21 22.90
C SER A 111 8.90 11.19 21.72
N GLY A 112 8.50 12.44 21.97
CA GLY A 112 8.44 13.50 20.98
C GLY A 112 9.74 14.29 20.89
N ASP A 113 9.78 15.18 19.90
CA ASP A 113 10.79 16.21 19.72
C ASP A 113 10.06 17.47 19.24
N ILE A 114 9.92 18.44 20.15
CA ILE A 114 9.19 19.69 19.90
C ILE A 114 9.77 20.45 18.70
N LEU A 115 11.10 20.43 18.53
CA LEU A 115 11.75 21.14 17.42
C LEU A 115 11.45 20.47 16.08
N ARG A 116 11.15 19.17 16.10
CA ARG A 116 10.65 18.40 14.94
C ARG A 116 9.13 18.34 14.87
N GLN A 117 8.44 19.14 15.69
CA GLN A 117 6.98 19.20 15.77
C GLN A 117 6.34 17.83 16.08
N ASP A 118 7.01 17.03 16.91
CA ASP A 118 6.54 15.74 17.39
C ASP A 118 6.23 15.84 18.89
N ALA A 119 4.97 15.60 19.23
CA ALA A 119 4.39 15.65 20.57
C ALA A 119 3.99 14.27 21.10
N SER A 120 4.56 13.19 20.54
CA SER A 120 4.18 11.81 20.83
C SER A 120 4.61 11.34 22.22
N ILE A 121 3.82 10.44 22.81
CA ILE A 121 4.13 9.74 24.07
C ILE A 121 4.19 8.24 23.85
N VAL A 122 4.88 7.54 24.75
CA VAL A 122 4.85 6.08 24.87
C VAL A 122 4.12 5.71 26.14
N LEU A 123 3.09 4.87 26.00
CA LEU A 123 2.47 4.17 27.11
C LEU A 123 3.20 2.84 27.31
N LYS A 124 3.71 2.61 28.51
CA LYS A 124 4.48 1.42 28.88
C LYS A 124 3.62 0.42 29.63
N ASP A 125 3.90 -0.86 29.42
CA ASP A 125 3.21 -1.97 30.11
C ASP A 125 1.69 -1.78 30.09
N VAL A 126 1.11 -1.59 28.90
CA VAL A 126 -0.29 -1.16 28.77
C VAL A 126 -1.27 -2.14 29.41
N LEU A 127 -2.22 -1.62 30.16
CA LEU A 127 -3.24 -2.41 30.86
C LEU A 127 -4.58 -2.30 30.14
N PHE A 128 -5.47 -3.29 30.28
CA PHE A 128 -6.84 -3.19 29.73
C PHE A 128 -7.59 -1.94 30.17
N ALA A 129 -7.26 -1.46 31.36
CA ALA A 129 -7.84 -0.25 31.90
C ALA A 129 -7.52 0.96 30.98
N PHE A 130 -6.36 1.00 30.33
CA PHE A 130 -5.93 2.10 29.44
C PHE A 130 -6.75 2.19 28.14
N ASN A 131 -7.72 1.30 27.91
CA ASN A 131 -8.70 1.42 26.84
C ASN A 131 -9.49 2.72 26.93
N GLY A 132 -9.49 3.49 25.86
CA GLY A 132 -10.21 4.75 25.77
C GLY A 132 -9.67 5.66 24.69
N THR A 133 -10.13 6.91 24.72
CA THR A 133 -9.73 7.94 23.78
C THR A 133 -8.68 8.83 24.43
N TYR A 134 -7.56 9.04 23.75
CA TYR A 134 -6.52 9.97 24.16
C TYR A 134 -6.57 11.19 23.28
N THR A 135 -6.47 12.36 23.89
CA THR A 135 -6.52 13.65 23.20
C THR A 135 -5.18 14.37 23.36
N CYS A 136 -4.52 14.66 22.26
CA CYS A 136 -3.31 15.46 22.18
C CYS A 136 -3.67 16.90 21.84
N GLN A 137 -3.39 17.82 22.75
CA GLN A 137 -3.56 19.25 22.52
C GLN A 137 -2.18 19.90 22.49
N VAL A 138 -1.89 20.65 21.43
CA VAL A 138 -0.64 21.39 21.26
C VAL A 138 -0.96 22.86 21.11
N ARG A 139 -0.20 23.71 21.79
CA ARG A 139 -0.31 25.17 21.72
C ARG A 139 1.07 25.75 21.51
N ASN A 140 1.26 26.61 20.51
CA ASN A 140 2.53 27.30 20.26
C ASN A 140 2.26 28.81 20.22
N LEU A 141 2.44 29.56 21.30
CA LEU A 141 2.03 30.97 21.33
C LEU A 141 2.69 31.80 20.20
N PRO A 142 1.93 32.66 19.48
CA PRO A 142 0.50 33.00 19.65
C PRO A 142 -0.50 32.05 18.96
N ASP A 143 -0.01 31.03 18.24
CA ASP A 143 -0.78 29.99 17.55
C ASP A 143 -1.33 28.94 18.55
N VAL A 144 -2.41 29.33 19.22
CA VAL A 144 -3.09 28.51 20.24
C VAL A 144 -4.41 27.92 19.75
N HIS A 145 -4.90 28.37 18.59
CA HIS A 145 -6.19 27.95 18.05
C HIS A 145 -5.98 26.80 17.07
N GLY A 146 -6.48 25.62 17.41
CA GLY A 146 -6.33 24.43 16.58
C GLY A 146 -7.31 23.32 16.97
N ILE A 147 -7.38 22.30 16.12
CA ILE A 147 -8.14 21.08 16.40
C ILE A 147 -7.22 20.13 17.16
N ASN A 148 -7.73 19.57 18.26
CA ASN A 148 -7.01 18.57 19.03
C ASN A 148 -6.89 17.27 18.23
N GLY A 149 -5.76 16.59 18.36
CA GLY A 149 -5.62 15.23 17.84
C GLY A 149 -6.31 14.25 18.78
N GLU A 150 -7.08 13.31 18.26
CA GLU A 150 -7.68 12.22 19.03
C GLU A 150 -7.18 10.87 18.51
N VAL A 151 -6.95 9.94 19.43
CA VAL A 151 -6.57 8.55 19.13
C VAL A 151 -7.32 7.60 20.05
N VAL A 152 -7.98 6.60 19.46
CA VAL A 152 -8.64 5.52 20.21
C VAL A 152 -7.62 4.40 20.45
N LEU A 153 -7.34 4.08 21.70
CA LEU A 153 -6.49 2.94 22.06
C LEU A 153 -7.36 1.72 22.37
N LYS A 154 -7.10 0.63 21.65
CA LYS A 154 -7.69 -0.70 21.88
C LYS A 154 -6.63 -1.65 22.47
N VAL A 155 -6.84 -2.08 23.70
CA VAL A 155 -5.97 -3.05 24.38
C VAL A 155 -6.51 -4.46 24.20
N LEU A 156 -5.77 -5.28 23.47
CA LEU A 156 -6.10 -6.67 23.12
C LEU A 156 -5.43 -7.66 24.10
N ASN A 157 -6.00 -8.85 24.20
CA ASN A 157 -5.34 -9.94 24.93
C ASN A 157 -4.32 -10.64 24.01
N LYS A 158 -3.32 -11.32 24.59
CA LYS A 158 -2.30 -12.05 23.82
C LYS A 158 -2.92 -13.19 22.98
N ALA A 159 -3.99 -13.80 23.49
CA ALA A 159 -4.64 -14.93 22.83
C ALA A 159 -5.32 -14.55 21.50
N SER A 160 -6.05 -13.43 21.45
CA SER A 160 -6.82 -13.02 20.27
C SER A 160 -5.94 -12.72 19.06
N VAL A 161 -4.79 -12.08 19.29
CA VAL A 161 -3.82 -11.80 18.22
C VAL A 161 -3.20 -13.10 17.71
N SER A 162 -2.89 -14.03 18.61
CA SER A 162 -2.34 -15.34 18.23
C SER A 162 -3.34 -16.19 17.43
N GLU A 163 -4.63 -16.12 17.75
CA GLU A 163 -5.67 -16.81 17.00
C GLU A 163 -5.81 -16.26 15.58
N MET A 164 -5.85 -14.93 15.43
CA MET A 164 -5.88 -14.28 14.11
C MET A 164 -4.65 -14.64 13.29
N GLY A 165 -3.47 -14.64 13.91
CA GLY A 165 -2.20 -15.04 13.27
C GLY A 165 -2.20 -16.51 12.83
N LEU A 166 -2.71 -17.42 13.67
CA LEU A 166 -2.78 -18.85 13.36
C LEU A 166 -3.73 -19.13 12.18
N LEU A 167 -4.91 -18.49 12.16
CA LEU A 167 -5.86 -18.61 11.07
C LEU A 167 -5.27 -18.06 9.76
N ALA A 168 -4.62 -16.89 9.81
CA ALA A 168 -3.97 -16.30 8.65
C ALA A 168 -2.85 -17.20 8.10
N ALA A 169 -2.02 -17.79 8.99
CA ALA A 169 -0.95 -18.70 8.60
C ALA A 169 -1.48 -19.99 7.97
N ALA A 170 -2.57 -20.56 8.52
CA ALA A 170 -3.20 -21.75 7.96
C ALA A 170 -3.75 -21.50 6.54
N ILE A 171 -4.46 -20.39 6.33
CA ILE A 171 -5.01 -20.01 5.03
C ILE A 171 -3.88 -19.72 4.03
N GLY A 172 -2.89 -18.93 4.44
CA GLY A 172 -1.73 -18.61 3.61
C GLY A 172 -0.96 -19.86 3.20
N GLY A 173 -0.74 -20.79 4.15
CA GLY A 173 -0.09 -22.07 3.89
C GLY A 173 -0.86 -22.93 2.88
N ALA A 174 -2.18 -23.04 3.03
CA ALA A 174 -3.02 -23.80 2.10
C ALA A 174 -2.97 -23.23 0.67
N ILE A 175 -2.98 -21.90 0.52
CA ILE A 175 -2.89 -21.25 -0.80
C ILE A 175 -1.52 -21.53 -1.44
N VAL A 176 -0.42 -21.38 -0.69
CA VAL A 176 0.93 -21.64 -1.19
C VAL A 176 1.08 -23.10 -1.63
N VAL A 177 0.63 -24.05 -0.81
CA VAL A 177 0.66 -25.47 -1.16
C VAL A 177 -0.19 -25.76 -2.39
N GLY A 178 -1.39 -25.19 -2.49
CA GLY A 178 -2.25 -25.33 -3.65
C GLY A 178 -1.61 -24.83 -4.95
N LEU A 179 -0.97 -23.66 -4.91
CA LEU A 179 -0.25 -23.09 -6.06
C LEU A 179 0.97 -23.93 -6.46
N LEU A 180 1.71 -24.47 -5.48
CA LEU A 180 2.83 -25.38 -5.76
C LEU A 180 2.36 -26.67 -6.42
N LEU A 181 1.28 -27.29 -5.92
CA LEU A 181 0.70 -28.49 -6.52
C LEU A 181 0.21 -28.22 -7.94
N LEU A 182 -0.43 -27.07 -8.18
CA LEU A 182 -0.89 -26.67 -9.50
C LEU A 182 0.28 -26.42 -10.46
N ALA A 183 1.35 -25.75 -10.02
CA ALA A 183 2.55 -25.55 -10.82
C ALA A 183 3.20 -26.89 -11.22
N VAL A 184 3.37 -27.80 -10.27
CA VAL A 184 3.89 -29.16 -10.54
C VAL A 184 3.00 -29.89 -11.53
N PHE A 185 1.67 -29.82 -11.36
CA PHE A 185 0.73 -30.45 -12.28
C PHE A 185 0.85 -29.90 -13.71
N LEU A 186 0.96 -28.57 -13.87
CA LEU A 186 1.14 -27.94 -15.17
C LEU A 186 2.48 -28.32 -15.81
N VAL A 187 3.57 -28.36 -15.04
CA VAL A 187 4.89 -28.82 -15.52
C VAL A 187 4.81 -30.28 -15.97
N VAL A 188 4.25 -31.17 -15.16
CA VAL A 188 4.09 -32.59 -15.53
C VAL A 188 3.25 -32.73 -16.79
N ARG A 189 2.13 -32.01 -16.88
CA ARG A 189 1.27 -32.05 -18.08
C ARG A 189 1.99 -31.51 -19.31
N HIS A 190 2.81 -30.47 -19.15
CA HIS A 190 3.60 -29.91 -20.22
C HIS A 190 4.71 -30.88 -20.67
N CYS A 191 5.47 -31.45 -19.74
CA CYS A 191 6.47 -32.48 -20.02
C CYS A 191 5.84 -33.72 -20.68
N ARG A 192 4.69 -34.20 -20.20
CA ARG A 192 3.97 -35.32 -20.83
C ARG A 192 3.51 -35.00 -22.24
N ARG A 193 3.11 -33.76 -22.52
CA ARG A 193 2.72 -33.32 -23.86
C ARG A 193 3.94 -33.27 -24.79
N ASN A 194 5.06 -32.72 -24.33
CA ASN A 194 6.29 -32.64 -25.10
C ASN A 194 6.86 -34.04 -25.41
N ASN A 195 6.88 -34.95 -24.43
CA ASN A 195 7.33 -36.33 -24.66
C ASN A 195 6.44 -37.11 -25.65
N MET A 196 5.18 -36.72 -25.83
CA MET A 196 4.29 -37.38 -26.79
C MET A 196 4.67 -37.02 -28.23
N GLU A 197 5.22 -35.83 -28.45
CA GLU A 197 5.73 -35.39 -29.77
C GLU A 197 7.03 -36.14 -30.14
N ASP A 198 7.88 -36.48 -29.16
CA ASP A 198 9.12 -37.25 -29.37
C ASP A 198 8.86 -38.73 -29.73
N LEU A 199 7.81 -39.34 -29.15
CA LEU A 199 7.44 -40.74 -29.42
C LEU A 199 6.90 -40.96 -30.84
N GLU A 200 6.16 -39.99 -31.40
CA GLU A 200 5.63 -40.07 -32.76
C GLU A 200 6.71 -39.92 -33.84
N GLN A 201 7.89 -39.40 -33.50
CA GLN A 201 9.02 -39.27 -34.43
C GLN A 201 9.91 -40.52 -34.42
N ASP A 202 10.14 -41.14 -33.27
CA ASP A 202 10.90 -42.40 -33.12
C ASP A 202 10.21 -43.60 -33.81
N GLU A 203 8.87 -43.67 -33.77
CA GLU A 203 8.11 -44.70 -34.50
C GLU A 203 8.19 -44.55 -36.03
N ARG A 204 8.47 -43.35 -36.57
CA ARG A 204 8.57 -43.13 -38.02
C ARG A 204 9.98 -43.39 -38.58
N GLU A 205 11.04 -43.13 -37.81
CA GLU A 205 12.43 -43.38 -38.24
C GLU A 205 12.82 -44.88 -38.23
N MET A 206 12.21 -45.68 -37.34
CA MET A 206 12.51 -47.11 -37.19
C MET A 206 12.11 -48.01 -38.39
N PRO A 207 10.93 -47.87 -39.04
CA PRO A 207 10.57 -48.67 -40.21
C PRO A 207 11.37 -48.29 -41.46
N GLU A 208 11.65 -47.01 -41.71
CA GLU A 208 12.41 -46.56 -42.89
C GLU A 208 13.86 -47.07 -42.86
N THR A 209 14.51 -47.02 -41.70
CA THR A 209 15.86 -47.56 -41.52
C THR A 209 15.92 -49.08 -41.69
N ARG A 210 14.85 -49.79 -41.28
CA ARG A 210 14.74 -51.25 -41.43
C ARG A 210 14.55 -51.66 -42.89
N GLU A 211 13.64 -50.99 -43.61
CA GLU A 211 13.39 -51.20 -45.04
C GLU A 211 14.65 -50.92 -45.87
N LEU A 212 15.39 -49.83 -45.57
CA LEU A 212 16.66 -49.52 -46.26
C LEU A 212 17.72 -50.62 -46.02
N ARG A 213 17.80 -51.14 -44.80
CA ARG A 213 18.73 -52.21 -44.42
C ARG A 213 18.37 -53.55 -45.08
N GLU A 214 17.08 -53.87 -45.15
CA GLU A 214 16.57 -55.08 -45.81
C GLU A 214 16.81 -55.00 -47.33
N GLY A 215 16.53 -53.85 -47.96
CA GLY A 215 16.82 -53.61 -49.38
C GLY A 215 18.32 -53.73 -49.71
N ALA A 216 19.20 -53.19 -48.86
CA ALA A 216 20.64 -53.31 -49.05
C ALA A 216 21.16 -54.74 -48.89
N LEU A 217 20.52 -55.57 -48.05
CA LEU A 217 20.87 -56.98 -47.91
C LEU A 217 20.41 -57.78 -49.14
N GLN A 218 19.22 -57.47 -49.64
CA GLN A 218 18.65 -58.11 -50.81
C GLN A 218 19.44 -57.78 -52.09
N SER A 219 19.91 -56.54 -52.26
CA SER A 219 20.79 -56.17 -53.38
C SER A 219 22.12 -56.93 -53.34
N LYS A 220 22.72 -57.08 -52.15
CA LYS A 220 23.95 -57.87 -51.96
C LYS A 220 23.74 -59.34 -52.33
N ALA A 221 22.62 -59.93 -51.92
CA ALA A 221 22.31 -61.33 -52.23
C ALA A 221 22.09 -61.55 -53.74
N ILE A 222 21.41 -60.63 -54.43
CA ILE A 222 21.23 -60.69 -55.88
C ILE A 222 22.58 -60.62 -56.59
N GLN A 223 23.43 -59.67 -56.18
CA GLN A 223 24.75 -59.47 -56.78
C GLN A 223 25.68 -60.68 -56.54
N GLU A 224 25.61 -61.31 -55.36
CA GLU A 224 26.33 -62.54 -55.07
C GLU A 224 25.85 -63.73 -55.94
N ASN A 225 24.53 -63.85 -56.13
CA ASN A 225 23.95 -64.90 -56.98
C ASN A 225 24.30 -64.71 -58.46
N GLU A 226 24.29 -63.47 -58.95
CA GLU A 226 24.67 -63.14 -60.32
C GLU A 226 26.16 -63.44 -60.57
N LEU A 227 27.03 -63.11 -59.61
CA LEU A 227 28.44 -63.49 -59.67
C LEU A 227 28.63 -65.01 -59.69
N LYS A 228 27.89 -65.77 -58.85
CA LYS A 228 27.94 -67.23 -58.84
C LYS A 228 27.46 -67.83 -60.16
N PHE A 229 26.42 -67.27 -60.77
CA PHE A 229 25.91 -67.73 -62.07
C PHE A 229 26.92 -67.50 -63.19
N ASN A 230 27.50 -66.30 -63.26
CA ASN A 230 28.51 -65.97 -64.26
C ASN A 230 29.75 -66.87 -64.11
N LEU A 231 30.19 -67.13 -62.88
CA LEU A 231 31.30 -68.05 -62.61
C LEU A 231 30.96 -69.51 -62.98
N MET A 232 29.70 -69.95 -62.84
CA MET A 232 29.27 -71.26 -63.31
C MET A 232 29.28 -71.33 -64.84
N GLN A 233 28.79 -70.29 -65.53
CA GLN A 233 28.78 -70.25 -66.98
C GLN A 233 30.19 -70.21 -67.58
N GLU A 234 31.12 -69.47 -66.97
CA GLU A 234 32.54 -69.50 -67.35
C GLU A 234 33.16 -70.90 -67.20
N LYS A 235 32.83 -71.62 -66.12
CA LYS A 235 33.29 -73.01 -65.92
C LYS A 235 32.74 -73.96 -66.98
N GLU A 236 31.46 -73.83 -67.34
CA GLU A 236 30.84 -74.64 -68.40
C GLU A 236 31.45 -74.31 -69.77
N LEU A 237 31.75 -73.04 -70.07
CA LEU A 237 32.39 -72.64 -71.33
C LEU A 237 33.82 -73.18 -71.44
N GLN A 238 34.59 -73.13 -70.35
CA GLN A 238 35.93 -73.72 -70.28
C GLN A 238 35.92 -75.25 -70.37
N ALA A 239 34.82 -75.91 -69.96
CA ALA A 239 34.66 -77.35 -70.11
C ALA A 239 34.36 -77.76 -71.56
N VAL A 240 33.70 -76.91 -72.35
CA VAL A 240 33.40 -77.16 -73.77
C VAL A 240 34.60 -76.89 -74.68
N GLU A 241 35.44 -75.89 -74.38
CA GLU A 241 36.60 -75.58 -75.22
C GLU A 241 37.76 -76.59 -75.10
N ASN A 242 37.79 -77.40 -74.04
CA ASN A 242 38.86 -78.37 -73.75
C ASN A 242 38.54 -79.83 -74.17
N ASN A 243 37.49 -80.07 -74.97
CA ASN A 243 37.09 -81.40 -75.46
C ASN A 243 36.76 -81.37 -76.96
#